data_AF-A0A838CYS7-F1
#
_entry.id   AF-A0A838CYS7-F1
#
_cell.length_a   1.000
_cell.length_b   1.000
_cell.length_c   1.000
_cell.angle_alpha   90.00
_cell.angle_beta   90.00
_cell.angle_gamma   90.00
#
_symmetry.space_group_name_H-M   'P 1'
#
loop_
_entity.id
_entity.type
_entity.pdbx_description
1 polymer ?
#
loop_
_entity_poly.entity_id
_entity_poly.type
_entity_poly.pdbx_seq_one_letter_code
_entity_poly.pdbx_strand_id
1 'polypeptide(L)'
;YARIFPGVPRDLANYVFGITRVGFVAYAVATLLGIAPRAYAYAALGGTLGDLTSTQSIVAVSVLVAMGALGLALAAFERRRA
;
A
#
# COMPACT_ATOMS: atom_id res chain seq x y z
N TYR A 1 1.05 5.48 -7.42
CA TYR A 1 1.07 6.42 -6.28
C TYR A 1 -0.37 6.82 -5.98
N ALA A 2 -1.10 6.00 -5.22
CA ALA A 2 -2.50 6.24 -4.92
C ALA A 2 -2.60 7.43 -3.96
N ARG A 3 -3.23 8.51 -4.42
CA ARG A 3 -3.49 9.70 -3.59
C ARG A 3 -4.83 9.46 -2.88
N ILE A 4 -4.84 9.50 -1.55
CA ILE A 4 -6.08 9.45 -0.75
C ILE A 4 -7.01 10.62 -1.13
N PHE A 5 -6.45 11.72 -1.66
CA PHE A 5 -7.17 12.81 -2.30
C PHE A 5 -6.42 13.33 -3.55
N PRO A 6 -7.05 13.44 -4.73
CA PRO A 6 -6.39 14.00 -5.91
C PRO A 6 -6.04 15.47 -5.65
N GLY A 7 -4.76 15.76 -5.43
CA GLY A 7 -4.24 17.12 -5.24
C GLY A 7 -3.60 17.38 -3.88
N VAL A 8 -3.76 16.49 -2.90
CA VAL A 8 -3.12 16.63 -1.59
C VAL A 8 -1.74 15.95 -1.58
N PRO A 9 -0.65 16.69 -1.32
CA PRO A 9 0.66 16.11 -1.09
C PRO A 9 0.64 15.14 0.09
N ARG A 10 1.39 14.04 -0.01
CA ARG A 10 1.48 13.02 1.04
C ARG A 10 1.95 13.62 2.38
N ASP A 11 2.82 14.62 2.29
CA ASP A 11 3.40 15.30 3.45
C ASP A 11 2.33 16.10 4.20
N LEU A 12 1.42 16.76 3.48
CA LEU A 12 0.27 17.46 4.06
C LEU A 12 -0.65 16.50 4.80
N ALA A 13 -0.93 15.32 4.26
CA ALA A 13 -1.71 14.30 4.96
C ALA A 13 -1.02 13.85 6.26
N ASN A 14 0.30 13.64 6.25
CA ASN A 14 1.06 13.27 7.45
C ASN A 14 1.04 14.36 8.53
N TYR A 15 1.15 15.64 8.15
CA TYR A 15 1.05 16.73 9.11
C TYR A 15 -0.35 16.86 9.70
N VAL A 16 -1.41 16.65 8.89
CA VAL A 16 -2.79 16.66 9.39
C VAL A 16 -3.02 15.53 10.39
N PHE A 17 -2.44 14.33 10.17
CA PHE A 17 -2.49 13.28 11.19
C PHE A 17 -1.79 13.67 12.49
N GLY A 18 -0.73 14.49 12.45
CA GLY A 18 -0.10 15.05 13.64
C GLY A 18 -1.02 15.97 14.48
N ILE A 19 -2.10 16.48 13.87
CA ILE A 19 -3.12 17.31 14.54
C ILE A 19 -4.29 16.44 15.06
N THR A 20 -4.41 15.19 14.60
CA THR A 20 -5.46 14.27 15.05
C THR A 20 -5.14 13.68 16.44
N ARG A 21 -6.17 13.28 17.18
CA ARG A 21 -6.03 12.59 18.48
C ARG A 21 -5.47 11.15 18.38
N VAL A 22 -5.06 10.71 17.19
CA VAL A 22 -4.54 9.35 16.99
C VAL A 22 -3.17 9.23 17.66
N GLY A 23 -3.02 8.27 18.57
CA GLY A 23 -1.76 8.02 19.24
C GLY A 23 -0.65 7.61 18.25
N PHE A 24 0.55 8.15 18.43
CA PHE A 24 1.69 7.92 17.54
C PHE A 24 1.96 6.43 17.27
N VAL A 25 1.89 5.59 18.30
CA VAL A 25 2.13 4.14 18.16
C VAL A 25 1.09 3.48 17.27
N ALA A 26 -0.20 3.79 17.47
CA ALA A 26 -1.26 3.23 16.65
C ALA A 26 -1.11 3.65 15.18
N TYR A 27 -0.78 4.92 14.94
CA TYR A 27 -0.51 5.44 13.61
C TYR A 27 0.71 4.75 12.96
N ALA A 28 1.81 4.61 13.69
CA ALA A 28 3.03 3.98 13.19
C ALA A 28 2.79 2.50 12.85
N VAL A 29 2.10 1.76 13.71
CA VAL A 29 1.78 0.34 13.48
C VAL A 29 0.84 0.18 12.29
N ALA A 30 -0.22 0.98 12.19
CA ALA A 30 -1.14 0.94 11.05
C ALA A 30 -0.42 1.25 9.74
N THR A 31 0.49 2.23 9.76
CA THR A 31 1.32 2.59 8.60
C THR A 31 2.27 1.45 8.23
N LEU A 32 2.95 0.86 9.21
CA LEU A 32 3.86 -0.26 9.00
C LEU A 32 3.13 -1.45 8.37
N LEU A 33 1.97 -1.81 8.92
CA LEU A 33 1.12 -2.89 8.40
C LEU A 33 0.63 -2.59 6.98
N GLY A 34 0.25 -1.34 6.68
CA GLY A 34 -0.20 -0.95 5.35
C GLY A 34 0.90 -0.97 4.29
N ILE A 35 2.16 -0.71 4.68
CA ILE A 35 3.29 -0.65 3.73
C ILE A 35 4.01 -2.00 3.59
N ALA A 36 4.02 -2.83 4.63
CA ALA A 36 4.82 -4.05 4.71
C ALA A 36 4.69 -5.00 3.49
N PRO A 37 3.48 -5.36 3.00
CA PRO A 37 3.38 -6.32 1.89
C PRO A 37 3.99 -5.79 0.60
N ARG A 38 3.82 -4.50 0.34
CA ARG A 38 4.37 -3.82 -0.84
C ARG A 38 5.88 -3.64 -0.74
N ALA A 39 6.40 -3.32 0.44
CA ALA A 39 7.84 -3.24 0.67
C ALA A 39 8.51 -4.60 0.44
N TYR A 40 7.92 -5.68 0.94
CA TYR A 40 8.38 -7.04 0.68
C TYR A 40 8.38 -7.37 -0.81
N ALA A 41 7.27 -7.12 -1.51
CA ALA A 41 7.16 -7.46 -2.93
C ALA A 41 8.21 -6.74 -3.79
N TYR A 42 8.47 -5.46 -3.53
CA TYR A 42 9.52 -4.72 -4.26
C TYR A 42 10.92 -5.21 -3.94
N ALA A 43 11.23 -5.50 -2.67
CA ALA A 43 12.53 -6.03 -2.29
C ALA A 43 12.76 -7.43 -2.90
N ALA A 44 11.73 -8.28 -2.88
CA ALA A 44 11.78 -9.61 -3.46
C ALA A 44 11.98 -9.57 -4.99
N LEU A 45 11.23 -8.71 -5.70
CA LEU A 45 11.38 -8.53 -7.15
C LEU A 45 12.75 -7.97 -7.53
N GLY A 46 13.29 -7.04 -6.75
CA GLY A 46 14.63 -6.51 -6.96
C GLY A 46 15.71 -7.58 -6.84
N GLY A 47 15.54 -8.54 -5.92
CA GLY A 47 16.45 -9.68 -5.75
C GLY A 47 16.35 -10.75 -6.83
N THR A 48 15.24 -10.82 -7.55
CA THR A 48 14.97 -11.87 -8.55
C THR A 48 14.96 -11.35 -10.00
N LEU A 49 15.52 -10.17 -10.25
CA LEU A 49 15.59 -9.56 -11.59
C LEU A 49 16.25 -10.46 -12.65
N GLY A 50 17.15 -11.36 -12.24
CA GLY A 50 17.80 -12.34 -13.13
C GLY A 50 16.98 -13.60 -13.42
N ASP A 51 15.96 -13.91 -12.61
CA ASP A 51 15.09 -15.06 -12.77
C ASP A 51 13.66 -14.73 -12.31
N LEU A 52 12.88 -14.20 -13.24
CA LEU A 52 11.48 -13.85 -13.02
C LEU A 52 10.55 -15.06 -12.89
N THR A 53 11.04 -16.28 -13.21
CA THR A 53 10.29 -17.53 -13.05
C THR A 53 10.45 -18.17 -11.67
N SER A 54 11.37 -17.65 -10.84
CA SER A 54 11.53 -18.10 -9.46
C SER A 54 10.24 -17.94 -8.64
N THR A 55 9.98 -18.91 -7.75
CA THR A 55 8.82 -18.92 -6.83
C THR A 55 8.67 -17.60 -6.08
N GLN A 56 9.78 -16.95 -5.71
CA GLN A 56 9.79 -15.67 -5.01
C GLN A 56 9.27 -14.51 -5.89
N SER A 57 9.60 -14.49 -7.18
CA SER A 57 9.08 -13.52 -8.16
C SER A 57 7.57 -13.69 -8.31
N ILE A 58 7.11 -14.93 -8.46
CA ILE A 58 5.69 -15.25 -8.62
C ILE A 58 4.89 -14.81 -7.39
N VAL A 59 5.39 -15.08 -6.18
CA VAL A 59 4.77 -14.61 -4.93
C VAL A 59 4.76 -13.09 -4.84
N ALA A 60 5.86 -12.42 -5.19
CA ALA A 60 5.92 -10.96 -5.13
C ALA A 60 4.93 -10.30 -6.11
N VAL A 61 4.82 -10.80 -7.34
CA VAL A 61 3.84 -10.32 -8.32
C VAL A 61 2.42 -10.62 -7.86
N SER A 62 2.15 -11.83 -7.34
CA SER A 62 0.79 -12.17 -6.88
C SER A 62 0.33 -11.31 -5.72
N VAL A 63 1.24 -10.96 -4.78
CA VAL A 63 0.96 -10.01 -3.70
C VAL A 63 0.60 -8.63 -4.26
N LEU A 64 1.37 -8.11 -5.22
CA LEU A 64 1.09 -6.82 -5.85
C LEU A 64 -0.27 -6.80 -6.58
N VAL A 65 -0.56 -7.86 -7.33
CA VAL A 65 -1.85 -8.02 -8.04
C VAL A 65 -3.00 -8.10 -7.05
N ALA A 66 -2.88 -8.91 -5.99
CA ALA A 66 -3.90 -9.05 -4.96
C ALA A 66 -4.18 -7.71 -4.25
N MET A 67 -3.14 -6.95 -3.89
CA MET A 67 -3.30 -5.62 -3.31
C MET A 67 -4.00 -4.64 -4.26
N GLY A 68 -3.63 -4.65 -5.54
CA GLY A 68 -4.26 -3.82 -6.57
C GLY A 68 -5.74 -4.17 -6.77
N ALA A 69 -6.06 -5.46 -6.85
CA ALA A 69 -7.43 -5.96 -6.98
C ALA A 69 -8.29 -5.61 -5.77
N LEU A 70 -7.75 -5.76 -4.55
CA LEU A 70 -8.41 -5.32 -3.32
C LEU A 70 -8.71 -3.82 -3.34
N GLY A 71 -7.75 -3.00 -3.73
CA GLY A 71 -7.94 -1.55 -3.85
C GLY A 71 -9.03 -1.17 -4.87
N LEU A 72 -9.04 -1.84 -6.03
CA LEU A 72 -10.09 -1.65 -7.04
C LEU A 72 -11.47 -2.11 -6.55
N ALA A 73 -11.54 -3.23 -5.85
CA ALA A 73 -12.78 -3.75 -5.29
C ALA A 73 -13.36 -2.80 -4.24
N LEU A 74 -12.52 -2.28 -3.33
CA LEU A 74 -12.93 -1.30 -2.32
C LEU A 74 -13.41 0.01 -2.98
N ALA A 75 -12.66 0.52 -3.95
CA ALA A 75 -13.06 1.73 -4.69
C ALA A 75 -14.38 1.53 -5.45
N ALA A 76 -14.58 0.35 -6.05
CA ALA A 76 -15.83 0.00 -6.72
C ALA A 76 -16.99 -0.12 -5.72
N PHE A 77 -16.75 -0.66 -4.53
CA PHE A 77 -17.75 -0.75 -3.46
C PHE A 77 -18.17 0.63 -2.95
N GLU A 78 -17.21 1.54 -2.75
CA GLU A 78 -17.48 2.91 -2.34
C GLU A 78 -18.31 3.68 -3.39
N ARG A 79 -17.98 3.53 -4.68
CA ARG A 79 -18.76 4.13 -5.77
C ARG A 79 -20.21 3.65 -5.87
N ARG A 80 -20.52 2.46 -5.36
CA ARG A 80 -21.90 1.93 -5.32
C ARG A 80 -22.70 2.45 -4.13
N ARG A 81 -22.04 3.03 -3.12
CA ARG A 81 -22.65 3.55 -1.89
C ARG A 81 -22.94 5.05 -1.96
N ALA A 82 -22.27 5.79 -2.85
CA ALA A 82 -22.51 7.20 -3.14
C ALA A 82 -23.62 7.36 -4.17
#